data_AF-A0A3D4UXG6-F1
#
_entry.id   AF-A0A3D4UXG6-F1
#
_cell.length_a   1.000
_cell.length_b   1.000
_cell.length_c   1.000
_cell.angle_alpha   90.00
_cell.angle_beta   90.00
_cell.angle_gamma   90.00
#
_symmetry.space_group_name_H-M   'P 1'
#
loop_
_entity.id
_entity.type
_entity.pdbx_description
1 polymer ?
#
loop_
_entity_poly.entity_id
_entity_poly.type
_entity_poly.pdbx_seq_one_letter_code
_entity_poly.pdbx_strand_id
1 'polypeptide(L)' 'MDGVELVQKILHIIREQKDTVHEKVTSGNCKDWEAYRSSIGQLQSLAYVEQEIIALVSQKESDDG' A
#
# COMPACT_ATOMS: atom_id res chain seq x y z
N MET A 1 -15.24 -16.12 3.48
CA MET A 1 -13.88 -15.57 3.31
C MET A 1 -13.28 -15.58 4.70
N ASP A 2 -12.21 -16.35 4.88
CA ASP A 2 -11.46 -16.33 6.13
C ASP A 2 -10.90 -14.90 6.35
N GLY A 3 -10.79 -14.46 7.60
CA GLY A 3 -10.22 -13.16 7.93
C GLY A 3 -8.81 -12.99 7.38
N VAL A 4 -8.02 -14.07 7.35
CA VAL A 4 -6.68 -14.07 6.74
C VAL A 4 -6.77 -13.85 5.22
N GLU A 5 -7.68 -14.54 4.54
CA GLU A 5 -7.90 -14.40 3.10
C GLU A 5 -8.36 -12.98 2.73
N LEU A 6 -9.21 -12.36 3.56
CA LEU A 6 -9.63 -10.98 3.38
C LEU A 6 -8.46 -10.01 3.51
N VAL A 7 -7.61 -10.17 4.54
CA VAL A 7 -6.45 -9.31 4.76
C VAL A 7 -5.43 -9.44 3.63
N GLN A 8 -5.19 -10.65 3.12
CA GLN A 8 -4.32 -10.87 1.97
C GLN A 8 -4.84 -10.16 0.71
N LYS A 9 -6.16 -10.18 0.47
CA LYS A 9 -6.77 -9.43 -0.66
C LYS A 9 -6.61 -7.92 -0.50
N ILE A 10 -6.77 -7.40 0.71
CA ILE A 10 -6.56 -5.97 0.98
C ILE A 10 -5.09 -5.57 0.73
N LEU A 11 -4.13 -6.36 1.21
CA LEU A 11 -2.71 -6.13 0.96
C LEU A 11 -2.38 -6.15 -0.54
N HIS A 12 -2.98 -7.07 -1.28
CA HIS A 12 -2.80 -7.15 -2.73
C HIS A 12 -3.27 -5.87 -3.42
N ILE A 13 -4.48 -5.39 -3.11
CA ILE A 13 -5.04 -4.15 -3.67
C ILE A 13 -4.13 -2.94 -3.36
N ILE A 14 -3.63 -2.83 -2.12
CA ILE A 14 -2.73 -1.73 -1.72
C ILE A 14 -1.43 -1.76 -2.53
N ARG A 15 -0.85 -2.95 -2.73
CA ARG A 15 0.38 -3.11 -3.52
C ARG A 15 0.16 -2.75 -4.99
N GLU A 16 -0.93 -3.21 -5.60
CA GLU A 16 -1.28 -2.83 -6.98
C GLU A 16 -1.44 -1.31 -7.15
N GLN A 17 -2.10 -0.65 -6.18
CA GLN A 17 -2.21 0.81 -6.19
C GLN A 17 -0.86 1.49 -6.04
N LYS A 18 0.00 0.99 -5.14
CA LYS A 18 1.34 1.52 -4.93
C LYS A 18 2.19 1.40 -6.20
N ASP A 19 2.12 0.26 -6.89
CA ASP A 19 2.83 0.03 -8.15
C ASP A 19 2.33 0.97 -9.25
N THR A 20 1.01 1.18 -9.34
CA THR A 20 0.41 2.14 -10.29
C THR A 20 0.90 3.56 -10.05
N VAL A 21 0.92 4.02 -8.79
CA VAL A 21 1.41 5.37 -8.46
C VAL A 21 2.92 5.47 -8.66
N HIS A 22 3.67 4.43 -8.33
CA HIS A 22 5.12 4.37 -8.56
C HIS A 22 5.43 4.49 -10.05
N GLU A 23 4.76 3.72 -10.90
CA GLU A 23 4.94 3.79 -12.36
C GLU A 23 4.61 5.18 -12.90
N LYS A 24 3.52 5.80 -12.43
CA LYS A 24 3.16 7.18 -12.80
C LYS A 24 4.28 8.18 -12.48
N VAL A 25 4.96 8.00 -11.35
CA VAL A 25 6.07 8.86 -10.91
C VAL A 25 7.33 8.58 -11.72
N THR A 26 7.68 7.32 -11.97
CA THR A 26 8.95 6.95 -12.64
C THR A 26 8.91 7.07 -14.16
N SER A 27 7.73 6.95 -14.77
CA SER A 27 7.55 7.08 -16.23
C SER A 27 7.58 8.53 -16.73
N GLY A 28 7.67 9.52 -15.82
CA GLY A 28 7.60 10.93 -16.18
C GLY A 28 6.20 11.41 -16.54
N ASN A 29 5.16 10.61 -16.26
CA ASN A 29 3.75 10.95 -16.53
C ASN A 29 3.15 11.95 -15.51
N CYS A 30 3.98 12.60 -14.69
CA CYS A 30 3.56 13.71 -13.84
C CYS A 30 3.60 15.02 -14.64
N LYS A 31 2.41 15.58 -14.91
CA LYS A 31 2.21 16.82 -15.69
C LYS A 31 2.92 18.06 -15.12
N ASP A 32 3.07 18.12 -13.80
CA ASP A 32 3.65 19.25 -13.06
C ASP A 32 4.15 18.79 -11.68
N TRP A 33 4.82 19.72 -10.98
CA TRP A 33 5.38 19.47 -9.65
C TRP A 33 4.30 19.15 -8.60
N GLU A 34 3.11 19.73 -8.73
CA GLU A 34 2.01 19.48 -7.81
C GLU A 34 1.49 18.04 -7.94
N ALA A 35 1.32 17.55 -9.18
CA ALA A 35 0.96 16.18 -9.47
C ALA A 35 2.03 15.18 -9.00
N TYR A 36 3.31 15.53 -9.13
CA TYR A 36 4.41 14.73 -8.58
C TYR A 36 4.31 14.67 -7.05
N ARG A 37 4.25 15.84 -6.38
CA ARG A 37 4.15 15.93 -4.91
C ARG A 37 2.95 15.17 -4.36
N SER A 38 1.79 15.28 -5.03
CA SER A 38 0.58 14.53 -4.67
C SER A 38 0.81 13.01 -4.78
N SER A 39 1.45 12.55 -5.86
CA SER A 39 1.75 11.12 -6.08
C SER A 39 2.74 10.58 -5.04
N ILE A 40 3.76 11.36 -4.65
CA ILE A 40 4.66 11.02 -3.54
C ILE A 40 3.90 10.91 -2.21
N GLY A 41 2.99 11.85 -1.91
CA GLY A 41 2.15 11.77 -0.72
C GLY A 41 1.28 10.51 -0.69
N GLN A 42 0.70 10.14 -1.84
CA GLN A 42 -0.06 8.90 -1.98
C GLN A 42 0.79 7.66 -1.72
N LEU A 43 2.02 7.60 -2.26
CA LEU A 43 2.96 6.50 -1.99
C LEU A 43 3.28 6.37 -0.50
N GLN A 44 3.51 7.49 0.20
CA GLN A 44 3.76 7.49 1.63
C GLN A 44 2.57 6.96 2.43
N SER A 45 1.35 7.40 2.10
CA SER A 45 0.13 6.90 2.75
C SER A 45 -0.11 5.41 2.49
N LEU A 46 0.07 4.95 1.24
CA LEU A 46 -0.07 3.53 0.91
C LEU A 46 0.97 2.67 1.63
N ALA A 47 2.22 3.12 1.70
CA ALA A 47 3.28 2.42 2.43
C ALA A 47 2.99 2.34 3.93
N TYR A 48 2.47 3.40 4.53
CA TYR A 48 2.06 3.41 5.94
C TYR A 48 0.93 2.40 6.20
N VAL A 49 -0.13 2.42 5.40
CA VAL A 49 -1.26 1.49 5.57
C VAL A 49 -0.82 0.03 5.34
N GLU A 50 0.05 -0.22 4.35
CA GLU A 50 0.63 -1.56 4.14
C GLU A 50 1.35 -2.06 5.40
N GLN A 51 2.17 -1.21 6.03
CA GLN A 51 2.91 -1.57 7.24
C GLN A 51 1.99 -1.84 8.43
N GLU A 52 0.96 -1.03 8.64
CA GLU A 52 -0.01 -1.23 9.72
C GLU A 52 -0.76 -2.56 9.56
N ILE A 53 -1.16 -2.91 8.33
CA ILE A 53 -1.84 -4.18 8.07
C ILE A 53 -0.89 -5.36 8.33
N ILE A 54 0.38 -5.27 7.89
CA ILE A 54 1.38 -6.31 8.17
C ILE A 54 1.57 -6.48 9.68
N ALA A 55 1.67 -5.37 10.43
CA ALA A 55 1.82 -5.41 11.88
C ALA A 55 0.62 -6.10 12.57
N LEU A 56 -0.61 -5.81 12.12
CA LEU A 56 -1.82 -6.44 12.63
C LEU A 56 -1.87 -7.95 12.37
N VAL A 57 -1.40 -8.39 11.19
CA VAL A 57 -1.31 -9.82 10.87
C VAL A 57 -0.27 -10.51 11.75
N SER A 58 0.92 -9.92 11.88
CA SER A 58 2.01 -10.49 12.68
C SER A 58 1.69 -10.55 14.18
N GLN A 59 0.91 -9.59 14.71
CA GLN A 59 0.41 -9.66 16.09
C GLN A 59 -0.54 -10.83 16.28
N LYS A 60 -1.49 -11.03 15.36
CA LYS A 60 -2.43 -12.17 15.43
C LYS A 60 -1.70 -13.52 15.40
N GLU A 61 -0.70 -13.67 14.53
CA GLU A 61 0.11 -14.90 14.47
C GLU A 61 0.90 -15.17 15.76
N SER A 62 1.23 -14.12 16.53
CA SER A 62 1.93 -14.24 17.80
C SER A 62 1.01 -14.55 18.99
N ASP A 63 -0.24 -14.08 18.95
CA ASP A 63 -1.26 -14.35 19.99
C ASP A 63 -1.91 -15.74 19.85
N ASP A 64 -1.95 -16.31 18.65
CA ASP A 64 -2.49 -17.65 18.37
C ASP A 64 -1.48 -18.80 18.63
N GLY A 65 -0.28 -18.49 19.16
CA GLY A 65 0.81 -19.46 19.46
C GLY A 65 1.07 -19.64 20.96
#